data_AF-A0A7W7EN69-F1
#
_entry.id   AF-A0A7W7EN69-F1
#
_cell.length_a   1.000
_cell.length_b   1.000
_cell.length_c   1.000
_cell.angle_alpha   90.00
_cell.angle_beta   90.00
_cell.angle_gamma   90.00
#
_symmetry.space_group_name_H-M   'P 1'
#
loop_
_entity.id
_entity.type
_entity.pdbx_description
1 polymer ?
#
loop_
_entity_poly.entity_id
_entity_poly.type
_entity_poly.pdbx_seq_one_letter_code
_entity_poly.pdbx_strand_id
1 'polypeptide(L)'
;MFKRKPRYRHAGLQAGSNQPLFRRRIVSTAAVAQNPPHRQFLFIALNHVVSTSVKWTLHAKTRSMQKGAAKFALTLKQKLVELQVTHEYREKLKAEREERAEMARAAREEQKLLRDMERAEEEENRYLRLLDKAKSDANEAAADQIGAYDEKIRMLEKDLADAHAKFERAQAMAEKTRSGYVYIISNIGSFGEEVVKIGLTRRLDPADRVRELGDAGVPFVFDTHAIIYSDDAPALERALHNEFQKTRINAQNFRKEFFRVSIDEVERAVARLAPGAPFFKDVEAQEYRETLARRNAMLAAVEPIELVAFPASI
;
A
#
# COMPACT_ATOMS: atom_id res chain seq x y z
N MET A 1 49.10 0.33 22.79
CA MET A 1 49.60 -0.95 23.32
C MET A 1 48.97 -2.07 22.50
N PHE A 2 49.76 -2.63 21.58
CA PHE A 2 49.40 -3.79 20.74
C PHE A 2 49.09 -5.01 21.62
N LYS A 3 48.17 -5.87 21.18
CA LYS A 3 48.43 -7.33 21.05
C LYS A 3 47.29 -8.03 20.31
N ARG A 4 47.56 -8.35 19.03
CA ARG A 4 46.89 -9.42 18.27
C ARG A 4 47.36 -10.79 18.80
N LYS A 5 46.48 -11.80 18.76
CA LYS A 5 46.79 -13.23 18.95
C LYS A 5 45.88 -14.07 18.02
N PRO A 6 46.23 -15.32 17.64
CA PRO A 6 47.19 -15.58 16.56
C PRO A 6 46.61 -16.48 15.45
N ARG A 7 47.32 -16.52 14.32
CA ARG A 7 47.16 -17.47 13.22
C ARG A 7 47.53 -18.88 13.67
N TYR A 8 46.72 -19.88 13.33
CA TYR A 8 47.17 -21.26 13.28
C TYR A 8 47.72 -21.59 11.89
N ARG A 9 49.04 -21.80 11.82
CA ARG A 9 49.73 -22.62 10.82
C ARG A 9 50.70 -23.49 11.61
N HIS A 10 50.62 -24.80 11.43
CA HIS A 10 51.72 -25.76 11.56
C HIS A 10 51.26 -27.04 10.86
N ALA A 11 52.08 -27.96 10.41
CA ALA A 11 53.46 -28.00 9.90
C ALA A 11 53.62 -29.49 9.53
N GLY A 12 54.38 -29.77 8.49
CA GLY A 12 54.59 -31.14 8.03
C GLY A 12 55.29 -32.02 9.07
N LEU A 13 55.07 -33.32 8.95
CA LEU A 13 55.93 -34.36 9.51
C LEU A 13 56.38 -35.26 8.36
N GLN A 14 57.71 -35.35 8.29
CA GLN A 14 58.50 -36.02 7.27
C GLN A 14 58.49 -37.54 7.43
N ALA A 15 58.78 -38.16 6.29
CA ALA A 15 59.34 -39.48 6.00
C ALA A 15 60.10 -40.23 7.12
N GLY A 16 60.05 -41.57 6.99
CA GLY A 16 61.00 -42.54 7.57
C GLY A 16 60.46 -43.96 7.40
N SER A 17 60.63 -44.58 6.22
CA SER A 17 61.60 -45.67 5.98
C SER A 17 61.42 -46.91 6.87
N ASN A 18 60.93 -48.03 6.30
CA ASN A 18 61.56 -49.32 6.52
C ASN A 18 61.29 -50.32 5.39
N GLN A 19 62.34 -51.05 5.10
CA GLN A 19 62.65 -51.87 3.93
C GLN A 19 61.96 -53.25 3.88
N PRO A 20 62.11 -54.02 2.77
CA PRO A 20 61.16 -55.03 2.32
C PRO A 20 61.54 -56.47 2.69
N LEU A 21 60.54 -57.36 2.73
CA LEU A 21 60.75 -58.82 2.73
C LEU A 21 60.60 -59.37 1.30
N PHE A 22 61.74 -59.70 0.71
CA PHE A 22 61.88 -60.44 -0.55
C PHE A 22 61.46 -61.91 -0.35
N ARG A 23 60.45 -62.39 -1.09
CA ARG A 23 60.34 -63.81 -1.44
C ARG A 23 60.93 -64.02 -2.83
N ARG A 24 62.11 -64.63 -2.87
CA ARG A 24 62.74 -65.16 -4.10
C ARG A 24 61.82 -66.21 -4.73
N ARG A 25 61.50 -66.04 -6.02
CA ARG A 25 61.21 -67.15 -6.92
C ARG A 25 62.22 -67.08 -8.06
N ILE A 26 63.03 -68.13 -8.15
CA ILE A 26 64.05 -68.31 -9.19
C ILE A 26 63.31 -68.63 -10.50
N VAL A 27 63.55 -67.85 -11.56
CA VAL A 27 63.45 -68.34 -12.94
C VAL A 27 64.58 -67.72 -13.76
N SER A 28 65.52 -68.60 -14.11
CA SER A 28 66.37 -68.71 -15.30
C SER A 28 66.89 -67.46 -16.03
N THR A 29 68.21 -67.47 -16.24
CA THR A 29 69.01 -66.58 -17.06
C THR A 29 68.68 -66.71 -18.55
N ALA A 30 68.21 -65.63 -19.19
CA ALA A 30 68.28 -65.46 -20.63
C ALA A 30 68.63 -64.00 -20.98
N ALA A 31 69.50 -63.82 -21.97
CA ALA A 31 70.19 -62.58 -22.31
C ALA A 31 69.24 -61.46 -22.79
N VAL A 32 69.51 -60.23 -22.33
CA VAL A 32 68.84 -58.99 -22.76
C VAL A 32 69.50 -58.48 -24.05
N ALA A 33 68.74 -58.42 -25.14
CA ALA A 33 69.11 -57.70 -26.36
C ALA A 33 68.45 -56.31 -26.39
N GLN A 34 69.27 -55.28 -26.62
CA GLN A 34 68.86 -53.88 -26.79
C GLN A 34 68.21 -53.69 -28.16
N ASN A 35 67.03 -53.08 -28.22
CA ASN A 35 66.47 -52.51 -29.46
C ASN A 35 65.77 -51.16 -29.14
N PRO A 36 65.96 -50.10 -29.95
CA PRO A 36 65.33 -48.81 -29.73
C PRO A 36 63.82 -48.86 -30.01
N PRO A 37 62.99 -48.03 -29.34
CA PRO A 37 61.54 -48.09 -29.53
C PRO A 37 61.14 -47.68 -30.96
N HIS A 38 60.23 -48.46 -31.53
CA HIS A 38 59.72 -48.35 -32.90
C HIS A 38 59.11 -46.97 -33.18
N ARG A 39 59.35 -46.38 -34.37
CA ARG A 39 58.84 -45.06 -34.80
C ARG A 39 57.32 -44.87 -34.63
N GLN A 40 56.56 -45.96 -34.68
CA GLN A 40 55.11 -45.95 -34.47
C GLN A 40 54.73 -45.62 -33.01
N PHE A 41 55.53 -46.03 -32.02
CA PHE A 41 55.26 -45.71 -30.60
C PHE A 41 55.48 -44.22 -30.30
N LEU A 42 56.49 -43.61 -30.90
CA LEU A 42 56.72 -42.16 -30.78
C LEU A 42 55.60 -41.34 -31.40
N PHE A 43 55.05 -41.78 -32.54
CA PHE A 43 53.94 -41.09 -33.22
C PHE A 43 52.63 -41.19 -32.44
N ILE A 44 52.34 -42.36 -31.84
CA ILE A 44 51.15 -42.56 -30.99
C ILE A 44 51.29 -41.74 -29.70
N ALA A 45 52.46 -41.73 -29.07
CA ALA A 45 52.71 -40.94 -27.87
C ALA A 45 52.56 -39.43 -28.13
N LEU A 46 53.11 -38.92 -29.23
CA LEU A 46 53.02 -37.50 -29.58
C LEU A 46 51.57 -37.09 -29.89
N ASN A 47 50.84 -37.89 -30.69
CA ASN A 47 49.43 -37.61 -31.00
C ASN A 47 48.54 -37.70 -29.77
N HIS A 48 48.80 -38.64 -28.85
CA HIS A 48 48.07 -38.72 -27.60
C HIS A 48 48.34 -37.47 -26.74
N VAL A 49 49.59 -37.04 -26.59
CA VAL A 49 49.97 -35.85 -25.80
C VAL A 49 49.40 -34.55 -26.39
N VAL A 50 49.44 -34.38 -27.72
CA VAL A 50 48.87 -33.20 -28.41
C VAL A 50 47.34 -33.23 -28.31
N SER A 51 46.69 -34.37 -28.56
CA SER A 51 45.24 -34.54 -28.44
C SER A 51 44.75 -34.29 -27.02
N THR A 52 45.45 -34.81 -26.00
CA THR A 52 45.10 -34.55 -24.60
C THR A 52 45.32 -33.09 -24.26
N SER A 53 46.43 -32.46 -24.64
CA SER A 53 46.73 -31.07 -24.27
C SER A 53 45.80 -30.06 -24.94
N VAL A 54 45.48 -30.24 -26.23
CA VAL A 54 44.54 -29.39 -26.98
C VAL A 54 43.11 -29.57 -26.47
N LYS A 55 42.66 -30.81 -26.22
CA LYS A 55 41.34 -31.05 -25.61
C LYS A 55 41.26 -30.48 -24.19
N TRP A 56 42.30 -30.63 -23.37
CA TRP A 56 42.33 -30.10 -22.01
C TRP A 56 42.29 -28.56 -21.98
N THR A 57 43.02 -27.89 -22.89
CA THR A 57 43.02 -26.42 -23.01
C THR A 57 41.70 -25.87 -23.53
N LEU A 58 41.07 -26.49 -24.54
CA LEU A 58 39.71 -26.13 -25.00
C LEU A 58 38.65 -26.37 -23.90
N HIS A 59 38.73 -27.49 -23.19
CA HIS A 59 37.82 -27.80 -22.09
C HIS A 59 38.02 -26.87 -20.88
N ALA A 60 39.26 -26.46 -20.61
CA ALA A 60 39.57 -25.45 -19.60
C ALA A 60 39.07 -24.05 -20.00
N LYS A 61 39.22 -23.67 -21.27
CA LYS A 61 38.72 -22.39 -21.81
C LYS A 61 37.20 -22.32 -21.78
N THR A 62 36.51 -23.39 -22.17
CA THR A 62 35.03 -23.49 -22.11
C THR A 62 34.51 -23.49 -20.67
N ARG A 63 35.12 -24.23 -19.74
CA ARG A 63 34.77 -24.16 -18.30
C ARG A 63 35.05 -22.77 -17.71
N SER A 64 36.12 -22.10 -18.13
CA SER A 64 36.44 -20.73 -17.69
C SER A 64 35.40 -19.73 -18.20
N MET A 65 35.03 -19.82 -19.49
CA MET A 65 33.97 -19.00 -20.09
C MET A 65 32.60 -19.25 -19.44
N GLN A 66 32.24 -20.52 -19.17
CA GLN A 66 31.01 -20.87 -18.45
C GLN A 66 30.99 -20.32 -17.02
N LYS A 67 32.12 -20.39 -16.29
CA LYS A 67 32.24 -19.78 -14.96
C LYS A 67 32.13 -18.26 -15.02
N GLY A 68 32.71 -17.62 -16.04
CA GLY A 68 32.59 -16.18 -16.29
C GLY A 68 31.14 -15.77 -16.58
N ALA A 69 30.46 -16.49 -17.45
CA ALA A 69 29.05 -16.28 -17.79
C ALA A 69 28.13 -16.49 -16.57
N ALA A 70 28.36 -17.53 -15.77
CA ALA A 70 27.62 -17.79 -14.54
C ALA A 70 27.82 -16.67 -13.50
N LYS A 71 29.06 -16.19 -13.34
CA LYS A 71 29.37 -15.05 -12.46
C LYS A 71 28.69 -13.78 -12.95
N PHE A 72 28.71 -13.51 -14.25
CA PHE A 72 28.03 -12.36 -14.85
C PHE A 72 26.51 -12.43 -14.68
N ALA A 73 25.89 -13.59 -14.91
CA ALA A 73 24.46 -13.80 -14.68
C ALA A 73 24.07 -13.62 -13.21
N LEU A 74 24.91 -14.07 -12.26
CA LEU A 74 24.70 -13.83 -10.85
C LEU A 74 24.77 -12.33 -10.52
N THR A 75 25.76 -11.61 -11.04
CA THR A 75 25.89 -10.16 -10.86
C THR A 75 24.70 -9.41 -11.45
N LEU A 76 24.21 -9.81 -12.63
CA LEU A 76 23.01 -9.24 -13.24
C LEU A 76 21.77 -9.46 -12.38
N LYS A 77 21.57 -10.68 -11.86
CA LYS A 77 20.47 -10.97 -10.93
C LYS A 77 20.55 -10.09 -9.67
N GLN A 78 21.74 -9.96 -9.08
CA GLN A 78 21.94 -9.09 -7.92
C GLN A 78 21.64 -7.62 -8.23
N LYS A 79 22.07 -7.12 -9.41
CA LYS A 79 21.80 -5.75 -9.86
C LYS A 79 20.32 -5.50 -10.14
N LEU A 80 19.60 -6.48 -10.68
CA LEU A 80 18.15 -6.38 -10.86
C LEU A 80 17.42 -6.30 -9.52
N VAL A 81 17.80 -7.14 -8.54
CA VAL A 81 17.24 -7.08 -7.18
C VAL A 81 17.57 -5.74 -6.52
N GLU A 82 18.79 -5.25 -6.65
CA GLU A 82 19.20 -3.92 -6.13
C GLU A 82 18.35 -2.80 -6.75
N LEU A 83 18.14 -2.81 -8.07
CA LEU A 83 17.28 -1.84 -8.76
C LEU A 83 15.82 -1.92 -8.31
N GLN A 84 15.27 -3.13 -8.15
CA GLN A 84 13.91 -3.35 -7.66
C GLN A 84 13.74 -2.80 -6.24
N VAL A 85 14.63 -3.19 -5.32
CA VAL A 85 14.56 -2.74 -3.91
C VAL A 85 14.77 -1.23 -3.78
N THR A 86 15.68 -0.65 -4.56
CA THR A 86 15.89 0.81 -4.54
C THR A 86 14.71 1.58 -5.12
N HIS A 87 14.07 1.06 -6.16
CA HIS A 87 12.83 1.63 -6.69
C HIS A 87 11.69 1.54 -5.66
N GLU A 88 11.45 0.36 -5.09
CA GLU A 88 10.44 0.14 -4.06
C GLU A 88 10.65 1.06 -2.84
N TYR A 89 11.89 1.23 -2.40
CA TYR A 89 12.23 2.13 -1.30
C TYR A 89 11.92 3.60 -1.63
N ARG A 90 12.27 4.06 -2.84
CA ARG A 90 11.98 5.43 -3.29
C ARG A 90 10.49 5.70 -3.37
N GLU A 91 9.73 4.75 -3.93
CA GLU A 91 8.27 4.86 -4.03
C GLU A 91 7.62 4.88 -2.64
N LYS A 92 8.06 4.02 -1.72
CA LYS A 92 7.58 4.03 -0.32
C LYS A 92 7.88 5.36 0.38
N LEU A 93 9.09 5.89 0.21
CA LEU A 93 9.48 7.17 0.81
C LEU A 93 8.66 8.34 0.25
N LYS A 94 8.36 8.31 -1.06
CA LYS A 94 7.51 9.29 -1.71
C LYS A 94 6.07 9.21 -1.19
N ALA A 95 5.50 8.01 -1.12
CA ALA A 95 4.16 7.78 -0.60
C ALA A 95 4.03 8.24 0.88
N GLU A 96 4.99 7.86 1.74
CA GLU A 96 5.00 8.27 3.14
C GLU A 96 5.11 9.79 3.30
N ARG A 97 5.89 10.46 2.44
CA ARG A 97 6.02 11.93 2.43
C ARG A 97 4.73 12.62 1.99
N GLU A 98 4.08 12.09 0.96
CA GLU A 98 2.80 12.62 0.45
C GLU A 98 1.69 12.42 1.50
N GLU A 99 1.58 11.22 2.08
CA GLU A 99 0.61 10.90 3.14
C GLU A 99 0.82 11.79 4.38
N ARG A 100 2.07 11.95 4.84
CA ARG A 100 2.38 12.86 5.96
C ARG A 100 2.05 14.31 5.65
N ALA A 101 2.30 14.77 4.43
CA ALA A 101 1.99 16.14 4.03
C ALA A 101 0.47 16.36 3.97
N GLU A 102 -0.30 15.38 3.50
CA GLU A 102 -1.76 15.44 3.48
C GLU A 102 -2.35 15.41 4.89
N MET A 103 -1.93 14.47 5.74
CA MET A 103 -2.33 14.43 7.15
C MET A 103 -2.01 15.74 7.86
N ALA A 104 -0.84 16.34 7.60
CA ALA A 104 -0.47 17.62 8.18
C ALA A 104 -1.34 18.79 7.67
N ARG A 105 -1.80 18.76 6.42
CA ARG A 105 -2.71 19.79 5.89
C ARG A 105 -4.09 19.67 6.50
N ALA A 106 -4.66 18.46 6.51
CA ALA A 106 -5.96 18.20 7.12
C ALA A 106 -5.96 18.56 8.62
N ALA A 107 -4.92 18.15 9.35
CA ALA A 107 -4.78 18.47 10.77
C ALA A 107 -4.64 19.98 11.03
N ARG A 108 -3.99 20.74 10.13
CA ARG A 108 -3.88 22.20 10.28
C ARG A 108 -5.22 22.91 10.05
N GLU A 109 -6.00 22.46 9.08
CA GLU A 109 -7.33 23.01 8.81
C GLU A 109 -8.28 22.72 9.97
N GLU A 110 -8.28 21.49 10.47
CA GLU A 110 -9.07 21.09 11.65
C GLU A 110 -8.62 21.85 12.91
N GLN A 111 -7.31 21.94 13.18
CA GLN A 111 -6.80 22.72 14.31
C GLN A 111 -7.13 24.21 14.19
N LYS A 112 -7.16 24.77 12.96
CA LYS A 112 -7.54 26.16 12.77
C LYS A 112 -9.00 26.38 13.17
N LEU A 113 -9.91 25.51 12.70
CA LEU A 113 -11.32 25.58 13.08
C LEU A 113 -11.52 25.43 14.59
N LEU A 114 -10.84 24.47 15.22
CA LEU A 114 -10.91 24.27 16.68
C LEU A 114 -10.37 25.50 17.44
N ARG A 115 -9.24 26.05 17.03
CA ARG A 115 -8.67 27.26 17.65
C ARG A 115 -9.55 28.49 17.48
N ASP A 116 -10.17 28.64 16.31
CA ASP A 116 -11.06 29.76 16.05
C ASP A 116 -12.35 29.66 16.89
N MET A 117 -12.85 28.44 17.15
CA MET A 117 -13.93 28.19 18.12
C MET A 117 -13.49 28.49 19.56
N GLU A 118 -12.35 27.93 20.00
CA GLU A 118 -11.83 28.11 21.37
C GLU A 118 -11.58 29.60 21.69
N ARG A 119 -11.00 30.36 20.75
CA ARG A 119 -10.84 31.81 20.93
C ARG A 119 -12.17 32.55 21.05
N ALA A 120 -13.19 32.16 20.28
CA ALA A 120 -14.51 32.78 20.37
C ALA A 120 -15.16 32.50 21.74
N GLU A 121 -15.00 31.29 22.26
CA GLU A 121 -15.48 30.90 23.60
C GLU A 121 -14.74 31.65 24.72
N GLU A 122 -13.41 31.80 24.62
CA GLU A 122 -12.62 32.58 25.57
C GLU A 122 -13.00 34.07 25.57
N GLU A 123 -13.24 34.65 24.39
CA GLU A 123 -13.70 36.05 24.27
C GLU A 123 -15.07 36.24 24.94
N GLU A 124 -16.05 35.36 24.68
CA GLU A 124 -17.36 35.40 25.33
C GLU A 124 -17.25 35.30 26.86
N ASN A 125 -16.51 34.32 27.36
CA ASN A 125 -16.27 34.13 28.79
C ASN A 125 -15.57 35.33 29.44
N ARG A 126 -14.68 36.00 28.71
CA ARG A 126 -14.02 37.22 29.19
C ARG A 126 -15.02 38.36 29.33
N TYR A 127 -15.91 38.56 28.36
CA TYR A 127 -16.95 39.59 28.44
C TYR A 127 -17.96 39.32 29.56
N LEU A 128 -18.35 38.06 29.77
CA LEU A 128 -19.19 37.66 30.91
C LEU A 128 -18.58 38.06 32.25
N ARG A 129 -17.29 37.73 32.47
CA ARG A 129 -16.58 38.08 33.70
C ARG A 129 -16.46 39.59 33.92
N LEU A 130 -16.24 40.35 32.84
CA LEU A 130 -16.18 41.82 32.90
C LEU A 130 -17.54 42.42 33.23
N LEU A 131 -18.61 41.87 32.66
CA LEU A 131 -19.98 42.28 32.94
C LEU A 131 -20.36 42.03 34.40
N ASP A 132 -20.10 40.82 34.91
CA ASP A 132 -20.39 40.46 36.30
C ASP A 132 -19.65 41.36 37.28
N LYS A 133 -18.37 41.64 36.99
CA LYS A 133 -17.59 42.57 37.80
C LYS A 133 -18.16 43.99 37.75
N ALA A 134 -18.52 44.49 36.57
CA ALA A 134 -19.10 45.83 36.43
C ALA A 134 -20.45 45.94 37.17
N LYS A 135 -21.27 44.90 37.16
CA LYS A 135 -22.54 44.83 37.92
C LYS A 135 -22.29 44.80 39.43
N SER A 136 -21.30 44.05 39.90
CA SER A 136 -20.90 44.04 41.31
C SER A 136 -20.39 45.41 41.77
N ASP A 137 -19.47 46.00 41.01
CA ASP A 137 -18.88 47.31 41.33
C ASP A 137 -19.96 48.42 41.32
N ALA A 138 -20.96 48.33 40.43
CA ALA A 138 -22.09 49.26 40.39
C ALA A 138 -23.00 49.17 41.63
N ASN A 139 -23.20 47.96 42.17
CA ASN A 139 -23.99 47.76 43.40
C ASN A 139 -23.31 48.35 44.64
N GLU A 140 -21.97 48.45 44.64
CA GLU A 140 -21.17 49.00 45.74
C GLU A 140 -20.85 50.49 45.57
N ALA A 141 -21.19 51.10 44.43
CA ALA A 141 -20.81 52.47 44.09
C ALA A 141 -21.71 53.55 44.73
N ALA A 142 -21.11 54.71 45.02
CA ALA A 142 -21.82 55.90 45.49
C ALA A 142 -22.68 56.55 44.38
N ALA A 143 -23.73 57.28 44.77
CA ALA A 143 -24.76 57.83 43.88
C ALA A 143 -24.22 58.64 42.68
N ASP A 144 -23.11 59.36 42.86
CA ASP A 144 -22.51 60.23 41.82
C ASP A 144 -21.79 59.45 40.71
N GLN A 145 -21.44 58.18 40.95
CA GLN A 145 -20.72 57.31 40.00
C GLN A 145 -21.64 56.36 39.23
N ILE A 146 -22.90 56.21 39.66
CA ILE A 146 -23.86 55.24 39.11
C ILE A 146 -24.03 55.40 37.59
N GLY A 147 -24.16 56.63 37.09
CA GLY A 147 -24.33 56.88 35.66
C GLY A 147 -23.14 56.46 34.78
N ALA A 148 -21.91 56.49 35.32
CA ALA A 148 -20.72 56.02 34.60
C ALA A 148 -20.65 54.49 34.57
N TYR A 149 -21.10 53.83 35.64
CA TYR A 149 -21.21 52.37 35.68
C TYR A 149 -22.33 51.85 34.77
N ASP A 150 -23.46 52.54 34.69
CA ASP A 150 -24.56 52.18 33.79
C ASP A 150 -24.14 52.20 32.31
N GLU A 151 -23.40 53.24 31.89
CA GLU A 151 -22.89 53.33 30.52
C GLU A 151 -21.86 52.23 30.24
N LYS A 152 -21.00 51.92 31.23
CA LYS A 152 -20.02 50.84 31.13
C LYS A 152 -20.68 49.46 31.03
N ILE A 153 -21.73 49.22 31.81
CA ILE A 153 -22.53 47.99 31.75
C ILE A 153 -23.17 47.88 30.36
N ARG A 154 -23.78 48.96 29.83
CA ARG A 154 -24.34 48.98 28.48
C ARG A 154 -23.33 48.62 27.39
N MET A 155 -22.13 49.18 27.45
CA MET A 155 -21.06 48.84 26.50
C MET A 155 -20.67 47.36 26.61
N LEU A 156 -20.51 46.84 27.84
CA LEU A 156 -20.16 45.43 28.07
C LEU A 156 -21.26 44.46 27.63
N GLU A 157 -22.53 44.82 27.80
CA GLU A 157 -23.67 44.02 27.31
C GLU A 157 -23.68 43.95 25.78
N LYS A 158 -23.37 45.07 25.11
CA LYS A 158 -23.25 45.10 23.66
C LYS A 158 -22.07 44.25 23.16
N ASP A 159 -20.90 44.40 23.76
CA ASP A 159 -19.71 43.63 23.39
C ASP A 159 -19.91 42.13 23.64
N LEU A 160 -20.61 41.77 24.73
CA LEU A 160 -20.99 40.38 25.02
C LEU A 160 -21.93 39.82 23.94
N ALA A 161 -22.94 40.58 23.51
CA ALA A 161 -23.84 40.15 22.44
C ALA A 161 -23.09 39.94 21.11
N ASP A 162 -22.15 40.83 20.78
CA ASP A 162 -21.30 40.69 19.58
C ASP A 162 -20.37 39.47 19.67
N ALA A 163 -19.81 39.19 20.85
CA ALA A 163 -18.98 38.00 21.09
C ALA A 163 -19.79 36.71 21.00
N HIS A 164 -20.96 36.65 21.63
CA HIS A 164 -21.87 35.50 21.56
C HIS A 164 -22.29 35.21 20.11
N ALA A 165 -22.65 36.24 19.34
CA ALA A 165 -22.99 36.07 17.93
C ALA A 165 -21.82 35.56 17.06
N LYS A 166 -20.56 35.83 17.43
CA LYS A 166 -19.37 35.26 16.77
C LYS A 166 -19.18 33.80 17.15
N PHE A 167 -19.35 33.46 18.43
CA PHE A 167 -19.27 32.09 18.92
C PHE A 167 -20.31 31.20 18.22
N GLU A 168 -21.58 31.61 18.18
CA GLU A 168 -22.64 30.87 17.49
C GLU A 168 -22.33 30.68 15.99
N ARG A 169 -21.79 31.71 15.33
CA ARG A 169 -21.36 31.61 13.92
C ARG A 169 -20.22 30.62 13.73
N ALA A 170 -19.23 30.63 14.62
CA ALA A 170 -18.11 29.70 14.57
C ALA A 170 -18.56 28.26 14.82
N GLN A 171 -19.46 28.06 15.79
CA GLN A 171 -20.07 26.77 16.11
C GLN A 171 -20.90 26.24 14.94
N ALA A 172 -21.82 27.05 14.40
CA ALA A 172 -22.65 26.67 13.27
C ALA A 172 -21.79 26.32 12.03
N MET A 173 -20.69 27.02 11.82
CA MET A 173 -19.75 26.70 10.73
C MET A 173 -19.06 25.34 10.97
N ALA A 174 -18.62 25.08 12.20
CA ALA A 174 -17.98 23.82 12.56
C ALA A 174 -18.95 22.62 12.43
N GLU A 175 -20.18 22.74 12.95
CA GLU A 175 -21.23 21.72 12.83
C GLU A 175 -21.63 21.46 11.38
N LYS A 176 -21.74 22.51 10.57
CA LYS A 176 -22.03 22.39 9.13
C LYS A 176 -20.89 21.74 8.34
N THR A 177 -19.64 21.83 8.81
CA THR A 177 -18.51 21.13 8.17
C THR A 177 -18.37 19.65 8.58
N ARG A 178 -18.89 19.27 9.76
CA ARG A 178 -18.84 17.90 10.27
C ARG A 178 -20.02 17.04 9.82
N SER A 179 -21.20 17.63 9.70
CA SER A 179 -22.40 16.91 9.28
C SER A 179 -22.39 16.55 7.79
N GLY A 180 -23.00 15.42 7.47
CA GLY A 180 -23.13 14.94 6.10
C GLY A 180 -23.67 13.52 6.01
N TYR A 181 -23.52 12.93 4.83
CA TYR A 181 -23.95 11.57 4.54
C TYR A 181 -22.75 10.69 4.20
N VAL A 182 -22.71 9.50 4.78
CA VAL A 182 -21.83 8.40 4.34
C VAL A 182 -22.65 7.48 3.46
N TYR A 183 -22.20 7.28 2.22
CA TYR A 183 -22.83 6.37 1.28
C TYR A 183 -21.99 5.11 1.10
N ILE A 184 -22.69 3.99 0.90
CA ILE A 184 -22.11 2.69 0.59
C ILE A 184 -22.77 2.23 -0.70
N ILE A 185 -21.97 2.07 -1.75
CA ILE A 185 -22.45 1.74 -3.09
C ILE A 185 -21.62 0.61 -3.70
N SER A 186 -22.18 -0.14 -4.63
CA SER A 186 -21.47 -1.16 -5.41
C SER A 186 -21.80 -1.04 -6.89
N ASN A 187 -21.01 -1.68 -7.73
CA ASN A 187 -21.27 -1.74 -9.17
C ASN A 187 -20.67 -3.03 -9.70
N ILE A 188 -21.53 -4.05 -9.73
CA ILE A 188 -21.14 -5.42 -10.09
C ILE A 188 -20.65 -5.48 -11.54
N GLY A 189 -21.29 -4.74 -12.44
CA GLY A 189 -20.92 -4.77 -13.86
C GLY A 189 -19.55 -4.16 -14.16
N SER A 190 -19.08 -3.22 -13.34
CA SER A 190 -17.80 -2.53 -13.54
C SER A 190 -16.65 -3.10 -12.70
N PHE A 191 -16.94 -3.49 -11.45
CA PHE A 191 -15.90 -3.89 -10.48
C PHE A 191 -15.99 -5.36 -10.04
N GLY A 192 -17.06 -6.06 -10.43
CA GLY A 192 -17.32 -7.44 -10.03
C GLY A 192 -18.09 -7.54 -8.71
N GLU A 193 -18.35 -8.78 -8.30
CA GLU A 193 -19.00 -9.10 -7.03
C GLU A 193 -18.11 -8.74 -5.83
N GLU A 194 -18.74 -8.50 -4.69
CA GLU A 194 -18.07 -8.19 -3.41
C GLU A 194 -17.11 -6.99 -3.48
N VAL A 195 -17.41 -6.01 -4.33
CA VAL A 195 -16.68 -4.73 -4.36
C VAL A 195 -17.62 -3.59 -4.00
N VAL A 196 -17.28 -2.90 -2.91
CA VAL A 196 -18.02 -1.73 -2.43
C VAL A 196 -17.14 -0.49 -2.45
N LYS A 197 -17.77 0.65 -2.67
CA LYS A 197 -17.22 1.97 -2.43
C LYS A 197 -17.92 2.58 -1.21
N ILE A 198 -17.12 3.08 -0.28
CA ILE A 198 -17.58 3.81 0.90
C ILE A 198 -17.04 5.23 0.79
N GLY A 199 -17.91 6.22 0.81
CA GLY A 199 -17.48 7.61 0.75
C GLY A 199 -18.43 8.56 1.45
N LEU A 200 -18.00 9.81 1.61
CA LEU A 200 -18.79 10.86 2.23
C LEU A 200 -19.29 11.88 1.20
N THR A 201 -20.44 12.47 1.46
CA THR A 201 -20.98 13.61 0.71
C THR A 201 -21.62 14.61 1.66
N ARG A 202 -21.43 15.89 1.37
CA ARG A 202 -22.05 17.01 2.10
C ARG A 202 -23.16 17.68 1.28
N ARG A 203 -23.57 17.05 0.18
CA ARG A 203 -24.65 17.56 -0.65
C ARG A 203 -25.98 17.46 0.07
N LEU A 204 -26.89 18.34 -0.33
CA LEU A 204 -28.27 18.33 0.17
C LEU A 204 -28.95 17.00 -0.19
N ASP A 205 -28.81 16.57 -1.45
CA ASP A 205 -29.24 15.25 -1.90
C ASP A 205 -28.02 14.32 -2.08
N PRO A 206 -27.87 13.27 -1.26
CA PRO A 206 -26.81 12.28 -1.43
C PRO A 206 -26.98 11.42 -2.70
N ALA A 207 -28.21 11.24 -3.21
CA ALA A 207 -28.46 10.44 -4.41
C ALA A 207 -27.88 11.11 -5.68
N ASP A 208 -27.88 12.44 -5.75
CA ASP A 208 -27.21 13.20 -6.82
C ASP A 208 -25.72 12.84 -6.91
N ARG A 209 -25.06 12.67 -5.76
CA ARG A 209 -23.64 12.31 -5.74
C ARG A 209 -23.41 10.91 -6.29
N VAL A 210 -24.28 9.96 -5.96
CA VAL A 210 -24.18 8.59 -6.46
C VAL A 210 -24.36 8.55 -7.98
N ARG A 211 -25.33 9.30 -8.52
CA ARG A 211 -25.54 9.43 -9.98
C ARG A 211 -24.30 9.95 -10.69
N GLU A 212 -23.72 11.05 -10.22
CA GLU A 212 -22.50 11.60 -10.83
C GLU A 212 -21.32 10.64 -10.80
N LEU A 213 -21.20 9.82 -9.75
CA LEU A 213 -20.15 8.81 -9.69
C LEU A 213 -20.36 7.74 -10.76
N GLY A 214 -21.61 7.39 -11.07
CA GLY A 214 -21.97 6.51 -12.18
C GLY A 214 -21.61 7.11 -13.54
N ASP A 215 -21.83 8.41 -13.73
CA ASP A 215 -21.49 9.10 -14.99
C ASP A 215 -19.97 9.29 -15.17
N ALA A 216 -19.18 9.18 -14.09
CA ALA A 216 -17.74 9.40 -14.07
C ALA A 216 -16.92 8.22 -14.63
N GLY A 217 -17.29 7.72 -15.80
CA GLY A 217 -16.48 6.78 -16.59
C GLY A 217 -16.61 5.31 -16.20
N VAL A 218 -17.74 4.90 -15.60
CA VAL A 218 -18.08 3.48 -15.42
C VAL A 218 -19.20 3.07 -16.39
N PRO A 219 -19.20 1.83 -16.94
CA PRO A 219 -20.20 1.40 -17.92
C PRO A 219 -21.63 1.20 -17.39
N PHE A 220 -21.80 1.06 -16.07
CA PHE A 220 -23.09 0.79 -15.42
C PHE A 220 -23.27 1.74 -14.23
N VAL A 221 -24.52 2.01 -13.86
CA VAL A 221 -24.82 2.80 -12.66
C VAL A 221 -24.43 2.10 -11.36
N PHE A 222 -24.29 2.87 -10.29
CA PHE A 222 -24.04 2.33 -8.95
C PHE A 222 -25.35 1.92 -8.25
N ASP A 223 -25.28 0.76 -7.64
CA ASP A 223 -26.26 0.21 -6.72
C ASP A 223 -26.01 0.77 -5.31
N THR A 224 -27.05 1.25 -4.63
CA THR A 224 -26.92 1.86 -3.29
C THR A 224 -27.32 0.89 -2.19
N HIS A 225 -26.41 0.64 -1.26
CA HIS A 225 -26.65 -0.22 -0.10
C HIS A 225 -27.04 0.56 1.14
N ALA A 226 -26.44 1.73 1.36
CA ALA A 226 -26.77 2.57 2.50
C ALA A 226 -26.47 4.03 2.22
N ILE A 227 -27.30 4.90 2.80
CA ILE A 227 -27.07 6.34 2.92
C ILE A 227 -27.32 6.69 4.38
N ILE A 228 -26.26 7.05 5.08
CA ILE A 228 -26.26 7.22 6.53
C ILE A 228 -25.99 8.68 6.84
N TYR A 229 -26.97 9.37 7.40
CA TYR A 229 -26.75 10.70 7.97
C TYR A 229 -25.93 10.59 9.26
N SER A 230 -24.97 11.48 9.44
CA SER A 230 -24.20 11.60 10.67
C SER A 230 -23.85 13.06 10.93
N ASP A 231 -23.94 13.47 12.20
CA ASP A 231 -23.47 14.77 12.67
C ASP A 231 -21.93 14.90 12.55
N ASP A 232 -21.21 13.78 12.60
CA ASP A 232 -19.79 13.68 12.25
C ASP A 232 -19.60 12.59 11.19
N ALA A 233 -19.92 12.93 9.95
CA ALA A 233 -19.76 12.03 8.80
C ALA A 233 -18.29 11.64 8.54
N PRO A 234 -17.29 12.54 8.69
CA PRO A 234 -15.88 12.16 8.60
C PRO A 234 -15.46 11.09 9.63
N ALA A 235 -15.96 11.15 10.87
CA ALA A 235 -15.64 10.14 11.87
C ALA A 235 -16.20 8.76 11.50
N LEU A 236 -17.46 8.70 11.06
CA LEU A 236 -18.10 7.46 10.62
C LEU A 236 -17.39 6.86 9.40
N GLU A 237 -17.06 7.68 8.41
CA GLU A 237 -16.36 7.25 7.19
C GLU A 237 -14.97 6.70 7.49
N ARG A 238 -14.17 7.39 8.31
CA ARG A 238 -12.87 6.89 8.78
C ARG A 238 -12.99 5.57 9.54
N ALA A 239 -14.00 5.42 10.40
CA ALA A 239 -14.22 4.19 11.15
C ALA A 239 -14.48 3.01 10.21
N LEU A 240 -15.34 3.19 9.19
CA LEU A 240 -15.60 2.18 8.17
C LEU A 240 -14.36 1.88 7.31
N HIS A 241 -13.60 2.90 6.92
CA HIS A 241 -12.36 2.70 6.15
C HIS A 241 -11.30 1.93 6.94
N ASN A 242 -11.19 2.18 8.24
CA ASN A 242 -10.27 1.46 9.13
C ASN A 242 -10.68 0.00 9.31
N GLU A 243 -11.99 -0.27 9.47
CA GLU A 243 -12.54 -1.62 9.56
C GLU A 243 -12.15 -2.46 8.33
N PHE A 244 -12.20 -1.86 7.14
CA PHE A 244 -11.92 -2.52 5.86
C PHE A 244 -10.53 -2.20 5.28
N GLN A 245 -9.61 -1.67 6.08
CA GLN A 245 -8.29 -1.25 5.59
C GLN A 245 -7.52 -2.39 4.90
N LYS A 246 -7.62 -3.60 5.44
CA LYS A 246 -6.94 -4.79 4.91
C LYS A 246 -7.52 -5.28 3.58
N THR A 247 -8.77 -4.95 3.29
CA THR A 247 -9.48 -5.38 2.07
C THR A 247 -9.54 -4.29 1.01
N ARG A 248 -8.85 -3.16 1.21
CA ARG A 248 -8.77 -2.07 0.24
C ARG A 248 -8.16 -2.55 -1.08
N ILE A 249 -8.82 -2.24 -2.20
CA ILE A 249 -8.39 -2.65 -3.54
C ILE A 249 -7.17 -1.84 -3.99
N ASN A 250 -7.16 -0.53 -3.74
CA ASN A 250 -6.04 0.33 -4.10
C ASN A 250 -5.13 0.58 -2.89
N ALA A 251 -3.98 -0.09 -2.88
CA ALA A 251 -2.96 0.04 -1.83
C ALA A 251 -2.00 1.23 -2.01
N GLN A 252 -2.10 1.97 -3.12
CA GLN A 252 -1.22 3.11 -3.44
C GLN A 252 -1.92 4.47 -3.32
N ASN A 253 -3.18 4.54 -3.74
CA ASN A 253 -3.97 5.77 -3.70
C ASN A 253 -5.17 5.58 -2.77
N PHE A 254 -5.02 6.06 -1.53
CA PHE A 254 -6.05 5.96 -0.50
C PHE A 254 -7.29 6.84 -0.76
N ARG A 255 -7.23 7.77 -1.72
CA ARG A 255 -8.42 8.53 -2.16
C ARG A 255 -9.39 7.68 -2.99
N LYS A 256 -8.93 6.52 -3.49
CA LYS A 256 -9.79 5.54 -4.17
C LYS A 256 -10.29 4.51 -3.15
N GLU A 257 -11.45 4.82 -2.58
CA GLU A 257 -12.05 4.13 -1.43
C GLU A 257 -12.89 2.91 -1.86
N PHE A 258 -12.26 1.98 -2.57
CA PHE A 258 -12.87 0.72 -2.97
C PHE A 258 -12.32 -0.43 -2.12
N PHE A 259 -13.21 -1.32 -1.68
CA PHE A 259 -12.93 -2.42 -0.76
C PHE A 259 -13.51 -3.72 -1.31
N ARG A 260 -12.76 -4.81 -1.19
CA ARG A 260 -13.21 -6.15 -1.54
C ARG A 260 -13.76 -6.86 -0.30
N VAL A 261 -15.07 -6.79 -0.13
CA VAL A 261 -15.77 -7.23 1.09
C VAL A 261 -17.20 -7.63 0.73
N SER A 262 -17.71 -8.64 1.42
CA SER A 262 -19.09 -9.10 1.23
C SER A 262 -20.09 -8.09 1.78
N ILE A 263 -21.27 -8.00 1.16
CA ILE A 263 -22.34 -7.08 1.60
C ILE A 263 -22.78 -7.37 3.03
N ASP A 264 -22.77 -8.64 3.44
CA ASP A 264 -23.08 -9.05 4.81
C ASP A 264 -22.04 -8.57 5.85
N GLU A 265 -20.76 -8.52 5.50
CA GLU A 265 -19.73 -7.96 6.36
C GLU A 265 -19.90 -6.45 6.54
N VAL A 266 -20.25 -5.76 5.44
CA VAL A 266 -20.52 -4.33 5.47
C VAL A 266 -21.74 -4.00 6.32
N GLU A 267 -22.84 -4.75 6.16
CA GLU A 267 -24.02 -4.60 7.01
C GLU A 267 -23.67 -4.76 8.50
N ARG A 268 -22.92 -5.81 8.85
CA ARG A 268 -22.49 -6.04 10.24
C ARG A 268 -21.66 -4.90 10.78
N ALA A 269 -20.77 -4.31 9.96
CA ALA A 269 -19.98 -3.15 10.38
C ALA A 269 -20.85 -1.91 10.57
N VAL A 270 -21.78 -1.65 9.64
CA VAL A 270 -22.73 -0.55 9.73
C VAL A 270 -23.62 -0.68 10.96
N ALA A 271 -24.16 -1.86 11.25
CA ALA A 271 -24.99 -2.11 12.44
C ALA A 271 -24.25 -1.82 13.75
N ARG A 272 -22.92 -2.00 13.79
CA ARG A 272 -22.09 -1.66 14.96
C ARG A 272 -21.77 -0.16 15.05
N LEU A 273 -21.42 0.46 13.92
CA LEU A 273 -20.89 1.83 13.87
C LEU A 273 -21.99 2.91 13.76
N ALA A 274 -23.11 2.58 13.13
CA ALA A 274 -24.28 3.44 12.97
C ALA A 274 -25.57 2.64 13.24
N PRO A 275 -25.88 2.37 14.53
CA PRO A 275 -27.07 1.61 14.90
C PRO A 275 -28.35 2.27 14.37
N GLY A 276 -29.23 1.49 13.75
CA GLY A 276 -30.50 1.97 13.20
C GLY A 276 -30.41 2.58 11.79
N ALA A 277 -29.23 2.60 11.16
CA ALA A 277 -29.09 3.02 9.78
C ALA A 277 -29.77 2.03 8.81
N PRO A 278 -30.52 2.51 7.80
CA PRO A 278 -31.10 1.64 6.79
C PRO A 278 -30.00 1.02 5.92
N PHE A 279 -30.12 -0.28 5.66
CA PHE A 279 -29.19 -1.04 4.83
C PHE A 279 -29.96 -1.97 3.89
N PHE A 280 -29.60 -1.94 2.59
CA PHE A 280 -30.22 -2.71 1.53
C PHE A 280 -29.19 -3.71 0.98
N LYS A 281 -29.49 -5.01 1.12
CA LYS A 281 -28.65 -6.09 0.57
C LYS A 281 -28.95 -6.38 -0.89
N ASP A 282 -30.24 -6.42 -1.19
CA ASP A 282 -30.73 -6.77 -2.51
C ASP A 282 -30.58 -5.57 -3.42
N VAL A 283 -29.63 -5.66 -4.35
CA VAL A 283 -29.51 -4.71 -5.44
C VAL A 283 -29.55 -5.43 -6.77
N GLU A 284 -30.32 -4.84 -7.69
CA GLU A 284 -30.78 -5.51 -8.89
C GLU A 284 -29.73 -5.52 -10.00
N ALA A 285 -28.78 -4.56 -10.01
CA ALA A 285 -27.81 -4.38 -11.08
C ALA A 285 -28.48 -4.51 -12.46
N GLN A 286 -29.62 -3.84 -12.64
CA GLN A 286 -30.57 -4.11 -13.74
C GLN A 286 -29.90 -4.02 -15.10
N GLU A 287 -29.22 -2.92 -15.40
CA GLU A 287 -28.54 -2.69 -16.69
C GLU A 287 -27.50 -3.79 -17.00
N TYR A 288 -26.79 -4.25 -15.97
CA TYR A 288 -25.80 -5.31 -16.11
C TYR A 288 -26.45 -6.65 -16.42
N ARG A 289 -27.53 -7.02 -15.71
CA ARG A 289 -28.28 -8.26 -15.95
C ARG A 289 -28.92 -8.26 -17.33
N GLU A 290 -29.49 -7.14 -17.77
CA GLU A 290 -30.03 -6.99 -19.12
C GLU A 290 -28.95 -7.14 -20.20
N THR A 291 -27.76 -6.57 -19.96
CA THR A 291 -26.61 -6.70 -20.86
C THR A 291 -26.14 -8.16 -20.98
N LEU A 292 -26.07 -8.88 -19.86
CA LEU A 292 -25.76 -10.31 -19.85
C LEU A 292 -26.82 -11.12 -20.59
N ALA A 293 -28.10 -10.85 -20.35
CA ALA A 293 -29.20 -11.54 -21.03
C ALA A 293 -29.15 -11.35 -22.54
N ARG A 294 -28.92 -10.12 -23.03
CA ARG A 294 -28.76 -9.83 -24.46
C ARG A 294 -27.53 -10.54 -25.05
N ARG A 295 -26.38 -10.48 -24.36
CA ARG A 295 -25.16 -11.16 -24.82
C ARG A 295 -25.34 -12.68 -24.90
N ASN A 296 -25.99 -13.28 -23.90
CA ASN A 296 -26.26 -14.71 -23.88
C ASN A 296 -27.23 -15.12 -24.99
N ALA A 297 -28.28 -14.32 -25.24
CA ALA A 297 -29.19 -14.54 -26.35
C ALA A 297 -28.48 -14.43 -27.71
N MET A 298 -27.57 -13.46 -27.88
CA MET A 298 -26.75 -13.35 -29.10
C MET A 298 -25.84 -14.56 -29.28
N LEU A 299 -25.16 -15.01 -28.22
CA LEU A 299 -24.28 -16.19 -28.28
C LEU A 299 -25.07 -17.47 -28.61
N ALA A 300 -26.28 -17.62 -28.08
CA ALA A 300 -27.15 -18.75 -28.40
C ALA A 300 -27.70 -18.70 -29.83
N ALA A 301 -27.82 -17.51 -30.43
CA ALA A 301 -28.29 -17.33 -31.81
C ALA A 301 -27.17 -17.47 -32.86
N VAL A 302 -25.90 -17.44 -32.45
CA VAL A 302 -24.77 -17.78 -33.33
C VAL A 302 -24.75 -19.31 -33.44
N GLU A 303 -25.09 -19.84 -34.63
CA GLU A 303 -24.88 -21.26 -34.90
C GLU A 303 -23.41 -21.63 -34.66
N PRO A 304 -23.11 -22.83 -34.13
CA PRO A 304 -21.74 -23.27 -33.97
C PRO A 304 -21.07 -23.15 -35.34
N ILE A 305 -20.04 -22.30 -35.42
CA ILE A 305 -19.17 -22.22 -36.59
C ILE A 305 -18.79 -23.66 -36.88
N GLU A 306 -19.23 -24.21 -38.04
CA GLU A 306 -18.71 -25.47 -38.54
C GLU A 306 -17.21 -25.36 -38.39
N LEU A 307 -16.62 -26.24 -37.58
CA LEU A 307 -15.17 -26.31 -37.40
C LEU A 307 -14.61 -26.52 -38.80
N VAL A 308 -14.24 -25.43 -39.47
CA VAL A 308 -13.51 -25.46 -40.72
C VAL A 308 -12.24 -26.17 -40.35
N ALA A 309 -12.21 -27.48 -40.64
CA ALA A 309 -11.09 -28.33 -40.31
C ALA A 309 -9.87 -27.64 -40.90
N PHE A 310 -8.91 -27.27 -40.04
CA PHE A 310 -7.63 -26.77 -40.52
C PHE A 310 -7.13 -27.77 -41.57
N PRO A 311 -6.72 -27.32 -42.76
CA PRO A 311 -6.27 -28.23 -43.80
C PRO A 311 -5.17 -29.11 -43.22
N ALA A 312 -5.29 -30.43 -43.38
CA ALA A 312 -4.38 -31.41 -42.80
C ALA A 312 -2.95 -31.34 -43.38
N SER A 313 -2.71 -30.44 -44.33
CA SER A 313 -1.42 -30.16 -44.93
C SER A 313 -1.32 -28.69 -45.33
N ILE A 314 -0.20 -28.07 -44.95
CA ILE A 314 0.26 -26.74 -45.38
C ILE A 314 0.80 -26.83 -46.81
#